data_AF-A0A2U9IVY0-F1
#
_entry.id   AF-A0A2U9IVY0-F1
#
_cell.length_a   1.000
_cell.length_b   1.000
_cell.length_c   1.000
_cell.angle_alpha   90.00
_cell.angle_beta   90.00
_cell.angle_gamma   90.00
#
_symmetry.space_group_name_H-M   'P 1'
#
loop_
_entity.id
_entity.type
_entity.pdbx_description
1 polymer ?
#
loop_
_entity_poly.entity_id
_entity_poly.type
_entity_poly.pdbx_seq_one_letter_code
_entity_poly.pdbx_strand_id
1 'polypeptide(L)' 'MNKFYLAMGIAFLIDIIIYSLYPVFNNSVPSIGGLTNFYSYQIILLVVSTALFAGVVLAVKDNGSGR' A
#
# COMPACT_ATOMS: atom_id res chain seq x y z
N MET A 1 17.10 16.10 -2.58
CA MET A 1 16.55 14.81 -2.08
C MET A 1 16.62 13.77 -3.19
N ASN A 2 17.04 12.55 -2.88
CA ASN A 2 17.09 11.47 -3.88
C ASN A 2 15.66 11.17 -4.37
N LYS A 3 15.44 11.10 -5.69
CA LYS A 3 14.13 10.82 -6.30
C LYS A 3 13.52 9.52 -5.77
N PHE A 4 14.39 8.55 -5.45
CA PHE A 4 14.01 7.30 -4.78
C PHE A 4 13.30 7.54 -3.44
N TYR A 5 13.91 8.30 -2.53
CA TYR A 5 13.34 8.56 -1.20
C TYR A 5 12.06 9.39 -1.27
N LEU A 6 11.94 10.29 -2.25
CA LEU A 6 10.70 11.03 -2.49
C LEU A 6 9.57 10.10 -2.95
N ALA A 7 9.83 9.23 -3.94
CA ALA A 7 8.86 8.26 -4.42
C ALA A 7 8.45 7.25 -3.33
N MET A 8 9.41 6.82 -2.51
CA MET A 8 9.17 5.96 -1.35
C MET A 8 8.28 6.64 -0.30
N GLY A 9 8.53 7.92 -0.03
CA GLY A 9 7.70 8.70 0.89
C GLY A 9 6.28 8.88 0.38
N ILE A 10 6.09 9.14 -0.92
CA ILE A 10 4.75 9.24 -1.53
C ILE A 10 4.03 7.89 -1.45
N ALA A 11 4.72 6.79 -1.74
CA ALA A 11 4.16 5.45 -1.62
C ALA A 11 3.66 5.14 -0.20
N PHE A 12 4.47 5.49 0.80
CA PHE A 12 4.09 5.34 2.20
C PHE A 12 2.90 6.22 2.60
N LEU A 13 2.82 7.46 2.09
CA LEU A 13 1.67 8.32 2.34
C LEU A 13 0.38 7.76 1.73
N ILE A 14 0.45 7.20 0.52
CA ILE A 14 -0.71 6.54 -0.10
C ILE A 14 -1.17 5.36 0.77
N ASP A 15 -0.23 4.56 1.28
CA ASP A 15 -0.53 3.42 2.15
C ASP A 15 -1.23 3.84 3.44
N ILE A 16 -0.77 4.92 4.08
CA ILE A 16 -1.42 5.53 5.25
C ILE A 16 -2.83 6.02 4.91
N ILE A 17 -3.00 6.71 3.78
CA ILE A 17 -4.30 7.22 3.35
C ILE A 17 -5.26 6.04 3.16
N ILE A 18 -4.84 4.98 2.48
CA ILE A 18 -5.66 3.78 2.32
C ILE A 18 -5.97 3.22 3.71
N TYR A 19 -5.00 2.98 4.59
CA TYR A 19 -5.28 2.48 5.94
C TYR A 19 -6.30 3.35 6.70
N SER A 20 -6.19 4.67 6.59
CA SER A 20 -7.09 5.62 7.27
C SER A 20 -8.55 5.53 6.82
N LEU A 21 -8.83 4.95 5.64
CA LEU A 21 -10.17 4.71 5.14
C LEU A 21 -10.83 3.46 5.74
N TYR A 22 -10.10 2.63 6.50
CA TYR A 22 -10.66 1.44 7.16
C TYR A 22 -11.98 1.69 7.92
N PRO A 23 -12.15 2.78 8.71
CA PRO A 23 -13.40 3.04 9.44
C PRO A 23 -14.63 3.17 8.52
N VAL A 24 -14.44 3.55 7.26
CA VAL A 24 -15.53 3.65 6.27
C VAL A 24 -16.08 2.27 5.90
N PHE A 25 -15.22 1.24 5.95
CA PHE A 25 -15.57 -0.14 5.59
C PHE A 25 -15.87 -1.01 6.81
N ASN A 26 -15.67 -0.48 8.02
CA ASN A 26 -15.87 -1.21 9.27
C ASN A 26 -17.36 -1.32 9.64
N ASN A 27 -18.09 -2.15 8.89
CA ASN A 27 -19.46 -2.55 9.21
C ASN A 27 -19.46 -3.83 10.06
N SER A 28 -20.45 -3.99 10.95
CA SER A 28 -20.56 -5.06 11.95
C SER A 28 -20.79 -6.48 11.39
N VAL A 29 -20.60 -6.69 10.09
CA VAL A 29 -20.91 -7.94 9.38
C VAL A 29 -19.65 -8.82 9.30
N PRO A 30 -19.74 -10.12 9.58
CA PRO A 30 -18.61 -11.04 9.41
C PRO A 30 -18.05 -10.99 7.98
N SER A 31 -16.73 -11.04 7.86
CA SER A 31 -16.03 -10.89 6.59
C SER A 31 -15.70 -12.23 5.94
N ILE A 32 -14.97 -12.16 4.84
CA ILE A 32 -14.54 -13.28 4.00
C ILE A 32 -13.87 -14.37 4.84
N GLY A 33 -14.37 -15.60 4.73
CA GLY A 33 -13.76 -16.77 5.38
C GLY A 33 -13.91 -16.83 6.90
N GLY A 34 -14.80 -16.03 7.50
CA GLY A 34 -15.04 -16.00 8.95
C GLY A 34 -14.09 -15.09 9.73
N LEU A 35 -13.20 -14.36 9.05
CA LEU A 35 -12.39 -13.30 9.68
C LEU A 35 -13.24 -12.04 9.91
N THR A 36 -12.73 -11.11 10.73
CA THR A 36 -13.33 -9.77 10.83
C THR A 36 -12.91 -8.90 9.65
N ASN A 37 -13.72 -7.89 9.32
CA ASN A 37 -13.42 -6.94 8.23
C ASN A 37 -12.06 -6.27 8.41
N PHE A 38 -11.60 -6.09 9.65
CA PHE A 38 -10.25 -5.62 9.96
C PHE A 38 -9.18 -6.48 9.28
N TYR A 39 -9.19 -7.79 9.48
CA TYR A 39 -8.13 -8.65 8.97
C TYR A 39 -8.19 -8.80 7.45
N SER A 40 -9.38 -8.87 6.85
CA SER A 40 -9.50 -8.86 5.39
C SER A 40 -8.96 -7.55 4.80
N TYR A 41 -9.21 -6.43 5.47
CA TYR A 41 -8.64 -5.14 5.07
C TYR A 41 -7.12 -5.15 5.14
N GLN A 42 -6.53 -5.69 6.21
CA GLN A 42 -5.08 -5.80 6.34
C GLN A 42 -4.45 -6.68 5.25
N ILE A 43 -5.10 -7.78 4.87
CA ILE A 43 -4.61 -8.65 3.79
C ILE A 43 -4.62 -7.92 2.45
N ILE A 44 -5.70 -7.20 2.14
CA ILE A 44 -5.79 -6.39 0.91
C ILE A 44 -4.72 -5.30 0.92
N LEU A 45 -4.59 -4.60 2.05
CA LEU A 45 -3.58 -3.55 2.21
C LEU A 45 -2.18 -4.12 1.97
N LEU A 46 -1.83 -5.25 2.57
CA LEU A 46 -0.52 -5.91 2.36
C LEU A 46 -0.21 -6.14 0.87
N VAL A 47 -1.18 -6.63 0.09
CA VAL A 47 -1.01 -6.86 -1.35
C VAL A 47 -0.80 -5.53 -2.08
N VAL A 48 -1.61 -4.52 -1.75
CA VAL A 48 -1.50 -3.18 -2.34
C VAL A 48 -0.17 -2.53 -2.00
N SER A 49 0.25 -2.51 -0.73
CA SER A 49 1.53 -1.95 -0.29
C SER A 49 2.68 -2.65 -1.01
N THR A 50 2.65 -3.98 -1.09
CA THR A 50 3.68 -4.76 -1.78
C THR A 50 3.81 -4.34 -3.25
N ALA A 51 2.68 -4.26 -3.97
CA ALA A 51 2.67 -3.84 -5.36
C ALA A 51 3.18 -2.40 -5.52
N LEU A 52 2.78 -1.51 -4.62
CA LEU A 52 3.09 -0.09 -4.67
C LEU A 52 4.59 0.18 -4.40
N PHE A 53 5.14 -0.46 -3.36
CA PHE A 53 6.57 -0.35 -3.05
C PHE A 53 7.46 -1.07 -4.06
N ALA A 54 7.06 -2.25 -4.55
CA ALA A 54 7.76 -2.92 -5.64
C ALA A 54 7.75 -2.05 -6.91
N GLY A 55 6.61 -1.42 -7.22
CA GLY A 55 6.47 -0.48 -8.32
C GLY A 55 7.46 0.68 -8.22
N VAL A 56 7.62 1.28 -7.04
CA VAL A 56 8.63 2.34 -6.83
C VAL A 56 10.05 1.83 -7.07
N VAL A 57 10.40 0.66 -6.54
CA VAL A 57 11.75 0.08 -6.71
C VAL A 57 12.05 -0.17 -8.19
N LEU A 58 11.11 -0.78 -8.91
CA LEU A 58 11.27 -1.09 -10.33
C LEU A 58 11.31 0.18 -11.19
N ALA A 59 10.39 1.12 -10.97
CA ALA A 59 10.34 2.36 -11.73
C ALA A 59 11.59 3.24 -11.52
N VAL A 60 12.12 3.29 -10.30
CA VAL A 60 13.33 4.10 -10.02
C VAL A 60 14.60 3.40 -10.54
N LYS A 61 14.66 2.06 -10.53
CA LYS A 61 15.74 1.30 -11.14
C LYS A 61 15.86 1.58 -12.64
N ASP A 62 14.75 1.60 -13.37
CA ASP A 62 14.76 1.88 -14.82
C ASP A 62 15.21 3.32 -15.13
N ASN A 63 14.87 4.29 -14.27
CA ASN A 63 15.34 5.67 -14.38
C ASN A 63 16.82 5.87 -14.01
N GLY A 64 17.47 4.87 -13.39
CA GLY A 64 18.88 4.89 -12.99
C GLY A 64 19.82 4.13 -13.94
N SER A 65 19.30 3.30 -14.84
CA SER A 65 20.08 2.43 -15.74
C SER A 65 20.46 3.07 -17.07
N GLY A 66 20.22 4.38 -17.24
CA GLY A 66 20.55 5.15 -18.45
C GLY A 66 21.87 5.94 -18.37
N ARG A 67 22.82 5.54 -17.52
CA ARG A 67 24.18 6.09 -17.48
C ARG A 67 25.20 4.99 -17.59
#